data_AF-A0A2K0U4W0-F1
#
_entry.id   AF-A0A2K0U4W0-F1
#
_cell.length_a   1.000
_cell.length_b   1.000
_cell.length_c   1.000
_cell.angle_alpha   90.00
_cell.angle_beta   90.00
_cell.angle_gamma   90.00
#
_symmetry.space_group_name_H-M   'P 1'
#
loop_
_entity.id
_entity.type
_entity.pdbx_description
1 polymer ?
#
loop_
_entity_poly.entity_id
_entity_poly.type
_entity_poly.pdbx_seq_one_letter_code
_entity_poly.pdbx_strand_id
1 'polypeptide(L)'
;MTDILTAMGADDTLHYMQTYWKDYQGHDETFWEHEWGKHGTCITTLDPGCYDDYVPTEEAADFFSRTVSLFKTLPTYQWLADAGITPDGSKSYALDDIQSALSQQHGADVTLGCEGKTLNQVWYHFNVKGSLQHGQFVAAAPDGAKSTCPDSVYYDPKDGGGDGDGDRILHG
;
A
#
# COMPACT_ATOMS: atom_id res chain seq x y z
N MET A 1 15.44 7.92 4.84
CA MET A 1 14.43 7.25 5.70
C MET A 1 15.02 6.20 6.64
N THR A 2 15.96 5.35 6.21
CA THR A 2 16.58 4.31 7.07
C THR A 2 17.10 4.86 8.41
N ASP A 3 17.88 5.94 8.37
CA ASP A 3 18.45 6.54 9.59
C ASP A 3 17.38 7.11 10.54
N ILE A 4 16.31 7.71 9.98
CA ILE A 4 15.19 8.25 10.77
C ILE A 4 14.48 7.12 11.50
N LEU A 5 14.12 6.04 10.79
CA LEU A 5 13.43 4.91 11.37
C LEU A 5 14.27 4.23 12.47
N THR A 6 15.57 4.09 12.24
CA THR A 6 16.49 3.50 13.23
C THR A 6 16.62 4.41 14.46
N ALA A 7 16.80 5.72 14.26
CA ALA A 7 16.93 6.68 15.35
C ALA A 7 15.68 6.77 16.23
N MET A 8 14.49 6.58 15.64
CA MET A 8 13.21 6.56 16.34
C MET A 8 12.84 5.18 16.91
N GLY A 9 13.72 4.18 16.80
CA GLY A 9 13.47 2.81 17.31
C GLY A 9 12.42 2.02 16.52
N ALA A 10 12.19 2.37 15.26
CA ALA A 10 11.24 1.74 14.36
C ALA A 10 11.91 0.64 13.49
N ASP A 11 12.85 -0.10 14.05
CA ASP A 11 13.61 -1.15 13.35
C ASP A 11 12.72 -2.24 12.73
N ASP A 12 11.65 -2.64 13.44
CA ASP A 12 10.67 -3.61 12.93
C ASP A 12 9.92 -3.10 11.69
N THR A 13 9.61 -1.80 11.67
CA THR A 13 9.00 -1.13 10.50
C THR A 13 9.98 -1.14 9.33
N LEU A 14 11.22 -0.72 9.57
CA LEU A 14 12.28 -0.71 8.56
C LEU A 14 12.52 -2.11 7.97
N HIS A 15 12.66 -3.13 8.81
CA HIS A 15 12.87 -4.51 8.36
C HIS A 15 11.70 -5.03 7.51
N TYR A 16 10.47 -4.68 7.89
CA TYR A 16 9.30 -5.03 7.12
C TYR A 16 9.30 -4.33 5.74
N MET A 17 9.61 -3.03 5.70
CA MET A 17 9.70 -2.26 4.46
C MET A 17 10.77 -2.81 3.50
N GLN A 18 11.93 -3.23 4.02
CA GLN A 18 12.99 -3.86 3.23
C GLN A 18 12.56 -5.15 2.50
N THR A 19 11.45 -5.76 2.92
CA THR A 19 10.86 -6.95 2.31
C THR A 19 9.64 -6.62 1.45
N TYR A 20 8.74 -5.76 1.93
CA TYR A 20 7.39 -5.58 1.37
C TYR A 20 7.11 -4.21 0.76
N TRP A 21 7.96 -3.21 0.99
CA TRP A 21 7.79 -1.87 0.41
C TRP A 21 9.01 -1.53 -0.45
N LYS A 22 9.12 -2.23 -1.58
CA LYS A 22 10.28 -2.20 -2.46
C LYS A 22 10.09 -1.22 -3.60
N ASP A 23 11.20 -0.61 -4.01
CA ASP A 23 11.33 -0.09 -5.36
C ASP A 23 11.68 -1.24 -6.32
N TYR A 24 11.00 -1.32 -7.46
CA TYR A 24 11.25 -2.39 -8.44
C TYR A 24 12.62 -2.26 -9.13
N GLN A 25 13.22 -1.07 -9.10
CA GLN A 25 14.58 -0.83 -9.60
C GLN A 25 15.65 -1.03 -8.51
N GLY A 26 15.26 -1.38 -7.28
CA GLY A 26 16.15 -1.62 -6.15
C GLY A 26 16.64 -0.35 -5.44
N HIS A 27 15.99 0.80 -5.66
CA HIS A 27 16.33 2.09 -5.03
C HIS A 27 15.39 2.45 -3.87
N ASP A 28 15.18 1.51 -2.95
CA ASP A 28 14.19 1.61 -1.87
C ASP A 28 14.30 2.91 -1.04
N GLU A 29 15.50 3.32 -0.66
CA GLU A 29 15.69 4.50 0.20
C GLU A 29 15.19 5.78 -0.49
N THR A 30 15.56 6.00 -1.75
CA THR A 30 15.09 7.13 -2.56
C THR A 30 13.57 7.06 -2.79
N PHE A 31 13.03 5.85 -2.94
CA PHE A 31 11.60 5.65 -3.08
C PHE A 31 10.86 6.02 -1.79
N TRP A 32 11.33 5.59 -0.61
CA TRP A 32 10.72 6.01 0.66
C TRP A 32 10.83 7.52 0.88
N GLU A 33 11.95 8.15 0.50
CA GLU A 33 12.08 9.60 0.52
C GLU A 33 11.05 10.29 -0.38
N HIS A 34 10.79 9.74 -1.57
CA HIS A 34 9.76 10.23 -2.48
C HIS A 34 8.37 10.13 -1.84
N GLU A 35 8.01 8.98 -1.29
CA GLU A 35 6.70 8.74 -0.68
C GLU A 35 6.47 9.67 0.52
N TRP A 36 7.47 9.83 1.39
CA TRP A 36 7.40 10.80 2.48
C TRP A 36 7.25 12.23 1.95
N GLY A 37 8.15 12.66 1.07
CA GLY A 37 8.21 14.04 0.59
C GLY A 37 6.97 14.46 -0.19
N LYS A 38 6.37 13.56 -0.96
CA LYS A 38 5.22 13.82 -1.82
C LYS A 38 3.88 13.60 -1.14
N HIS A 39 3.76 12.58 -0.28
CA HIS A 39 2.48 12.17 0.29
C HIS A 39 2.44 12.36 1.82
N GLY A 40 3.48 11.93 2.53
CA GLY A 40 3.54 12.04 3.99
C GLY A 40 3.44 13.49 4.50
N THR A 41 4.16 14.41 3.86
CA THR A 41 4.16 15.85 4.21
C THR A 41 2.81 16.56 4.03
N CYS A 42 1.86 15.96 3.31
CA CYS A 42 0.53 16.52 3.09
C CYS A 42 -0.48 16.09 4.18
N ILE A 43 -0.10 15.21 5.11
CA ILE A 43 -0.98 14.74 6.18
C ILE A 43 -0.90 15.73 7.35
N THR A 44 -1.86 16.64 7.43
CA THR A 44 -1.83 17.75 8.40
C THR A 44 -1.84 17.30 9.86
N THR A 45 -2.37 16.13 10.19
CA THR A 45 -2.34 15.61 11.57
C THR A 45 -0.96 15.11 11.98
N LEU A 46 0.00 15.02 11.05
CA LEU A 46 1.41 14.73 11.31
C LEU A 46 2.24 16.02 11.50
N ASP A 47 1.66 17.21 11.44
CA ASP A 47 2.43 18.44 11.67
C ASP A 47 3.12 18.40 13.04
N PRO A 48 4.38 18.86 13.17
CA PRO A 48 5.10 18.86 14.46
C PRO A 48 4.34 19.52 15.61
N GLY A 49 3.49 20.50 15.33
CA GLY A 49 2.65 21.16 16.34
C GLY A 49 1.53 20.29 16.91
N CYS A 50 1.30 19.09 16.35
CA CYS A 50 0.37 18.09 16.87
C CYS A 50 1.01 17.15 17.90
N TYR A 51 2.31 17.28 18.17
CA TYR A 51 3.05 16.49 19.16
C TYR A 51 3.34 17.36 20.40
N ASP A 52 3.20 16.78 21.59
CA ASP A 52 3.45 17.51 22.84
C ASP A 52 4.96 17.72 23.08
N ASP A 53 5.75 16.65 23.04
CA ASP A 53 7.20 16.63 23.25
C ASP A 53 7.95 16.25 21.97
N TYR A 54 7.62 16.94 20.88
CA TYR A 54 8.10 16.64 19.53
C TYR A 54 9.60 16.39 19.44
N VAL A 55 9.98 15.24 18.89
CA VAL A 55 11.35 14.95 18.48
C VAL A 55 11.48 15.16 16.97
N PRO A 56 12.52 15.88 16.49
CA PRO A 56 12.69 16.08 15.05
C PRO A 56 12.60 14.78 14.25
N THR A 57 11.76 14.75 13.22
CA THR A 57 11.50 13.62 12.30
C THR A 57 10.66 12.47 12.86
N GLU A 58 10.13 12.61 14.08
CA GLU A 58 9.19 11.65 14.68
C GLU A 58 7.97 11.40 13.78
N GLU A 59 7.47 12.44 13.12
CA GLU A 59 6.32 12.39 12.23
C GLU A 59 6.55 11.57 10.96
N ALA A 60 7.79 11.54 10.46
CA ALA A 60 8.16 10.69 9.34
C ALA A 60 8.18 9.22 9.76
N ALA A 61 8.73 8.91 10.94
CA ALA A 61 8.73 7.55 11.48
C ALA A 61 7.30 7.03 11.74
N ASP A 62 6.41 7.90 12.24
CA ASP A 62 5.00 7.60 12.44
C ASP A 62 4.26 7.33 11.12
N PHE A 63 4.54 8.11 10.07
CA PHE A 63 3.97 7.86 8.73
C PHE A 63 4.26 6.44 8.23
N PHE A 64 5.53 6.02 8.25
CA PHE A 64 5.92 4.69 7.79
C PHE A 64 5.37 3.60 8.69
N SER A 65 5.47 3.77 10.02
CA SER A 65 4.98 2.78 10.98
C SER A 65 3.47 2.59 10.89
N ARG A 66 2.72 3.68 10.65
CA ARG A 66 1.28 3.61 10.46
C ARG A 66 0.91 2.98 9.12
N THR A 67 1.63 3.31 8.06
CA THR A 67 1.41 2.72 6.73
C THR A 67 1.66 1.21 6.76
N VAL A 68 2.78 0.76 7.34
CA VAL A 68 3.08 -0.68 7.52
C VAL A 68 2.03 -1.38 8.37
N SER A 69 1.59 -0.74 9.47
CA SER A 69 0.55 -1.31 10.33
C SER A 69 -0.77 -1.48 9.60
N LEU A 70 -1.18 -0.49 8.80
CA LEU A 70 -2.40 -0.57 7.99
C LEU A 70 -2.27 -1.63 6.88
N PHE A 71 -1.16 -1.63 6.15
CA PHE A 71 -0.90 -2.57 5.07
C PHE A 71 -1.00 -4.04 5.53
N LYS A 72 -0.45 -4.36 6.71
CA LYS A 72 -0.56 -5.70 7.31
C LYS A 72 -2.00 -6.18 7.53
N THR A 73 -2.97 -5.27 7.61
CA THR A 73 -4.40 -5.61 7.73
C THR A 73 -5.11 -5.84 6.40
N LEU A 74 -4.42 -5.62 5.28
CA LEU A 74 -4.96 -5.68 3.92
C LEU A 74 -4.28 -6.79 3.10
N PRO A 75 -4.41 -8.08 3.48
CA PRO A 75 -3.75 -9.20 2.80
C PRO A 75 -4.40 -9.50 1.44
N THR A 76 -4.24 -8.59 0.48
CA THR A 76 -4.88 -8.57 -0.84
C THR A 76 -4.74 -9.90 -1.57
N TYR A 77 -3.53 -10.48 -1.58
CA TYR A 77 -3.30 -11.80 -2.19
C TYR A 77 -4.19 -12.88 -1.57
N GLN A 78 -4.27 -12.94 -0.23
CA GLN A 78 -5.07 -13.93 0.48
C GLN A 78 -6.56 -13.76 0.17
N TRP A 79 -7.06 -12.52 0.18
CA TRP A 79 -8.46 -12.23 -0.15
C TRP A 79 -8.84 -12.65 -1.57
N LEU A 80 -7.97 -12.42 -2.55
CA LEU A 80 -8.17 -12.90 -3.91
C LEU A 80 -8.09 -14.43 -3.99
N ALA A 81 -7.10 -15.04 -3.34
CA ALA A 81 -6.91 -16.48 -3.34
C ALA A 81 -8.11 -17.23 -2.72
N ASP A 82 -8.67 -16.70 -1.63
CA ASP A 82 -9.87 -17.24 -0.97
C ASP A 82 -11.10 -17.18 -1.89
N ALA A 83 -11.15 -16.22 -2.82
CA ALA A 83 -12.15 -16.12 -3.88
C ALA A 83 -11.83 -16.95 -5.14
N GLY A 84 -10.75 -17.75 -5.13
CA GLY A 84 -10.31 -18.54 -6.28
C GLY A 84 -9.61 -17.73 -7.38
N ILE A 85 -9.14 -16.53 -7.05
CA ILE A 85 -8.39 -15.62 -7.93
C ILE A 85 -6.92 -15.67 -7.52
N THR A 86 -6.15 -16.52 -8.20
CA THR A 86 -4.70 -16.64 -7.99
C THR A 86 -3.94 -16.23 -9.25
N PRO A 87 -2.65 -15.88 -9.15
CA PRO A 87 -1.86 -15.59 -10.34
C PRO A 87 -1.85 -16.78 -11.32
N ASP A 88 -2.06 -16.50 -12.60
CA ASP A 88 -2.09 -17.49 -13.69
C ASP A 88 -1.67 -16.81 -15.01
N GLY A 89 -0.65 -17.35 -15.69
CA GLY A 89 -0.08 -16.74 -16.90
C GLY A 89 -0.89 -16.92 -18.18
N SER A 90 -2.11 -17.48 -18.09
CA SER A 90 -2.96 -17.78 -19.25
C SER A 90 -4.42 -17.40 -19.05
N LYS A 91 -4.89 -17.40 -17.80
CA LYS A 91 -6.26 -17.12 -17.42
C LYS A 91 -6.46 -15.63 -17.15
N SER A 92 -7.58 -15.10 -17.61
CA SER A 92 -8.11 -13.82 -17.16
C SER A 92 -9.30 -14.02 -16.21
N TYR A 93 -9.57 -12.99 -15.42
CA TYR A 93 -10.66 -12.88 -14.46
C TYR A 93 -11.61 -11.77 -14.89
N ALA A 94 -12.89 -11.88 -14.54
CA ALA A 94 -13.79 -10.75 -14.69
C ALA A 94 -13.42 -9.66 -13.69
N LEU A 95 -13.46 -8.39 -14.11
CA LEU A 95 -13.18 -7.26 -13.24
C LEU A 95 -14.13 -7.25 -12.02
N ASP A 96 -15.40 -7.56 -12.24
CA ASP A 96 -16.42 -7.62 -11.20
C ASP A 96 -16.11 -8.68 -10.12
N ASP A 97 -15.48 -9.80 -10.49
CA ASP A 97 -15.08 -10.84 -9.54
C ASP A 97 -13.94 -10.35 -8.63
N ILE A 98 -12.93 -9.69 -9.21
CA ILE A 98 -11.82 -9.07 -8.47
C ILE A 98 -12.36 -7.97 -7.54
N GLN A 99 -13.19 -7.08 -8.09
CA GLN A 99 -13.79 -5.97 -7.35
C GLN A 99 -14.61 -6.49 -6.16
N SER A 100 -15.46 -7.50 -6.39
CA SER A 100 -16.32 -8.08 -5.36
C SER A 100 -15.52 -8.78 -4.25
N ALA A 101 -14.48 -9.53 -4.62
CA ALA A 101 -13.63 -10.22 -3.65
C ALA A 101 -12.95 -9.24 -2.68
N LEU A 102 -12.47 -8.12 -3.20
CA LEU A 102 -11.75 -7.12 -2.41
C LEU A 102 -12.69 -6.19 -1.63
N SER A 103 -13.77 -5.72 -2.25
CA SER A 103 -14.71 -4.80 -1.58
C SER A 103 -15.47 -5.47 -0.44
N GLN A 104 -15.77 -6.78 -0.56
CA GLN A 104 -16.40 -7.55 0.52
C GLN A 104 -15.52 -7.61 1.77
N GLN A 105 -14.20 -7.76 1.61
CA GLN A 105 -13.26 -7.86 2.73
C GLN A 105 -12.92 -6.47 3.31
N HIS A 106 -12.72 -5.49 2.43
CA HIS A 106 -12.46 -4.10 2.84
C HIS A 106 -13.66 -3.45 3.53
N GLY A 107 -14.88 -3.78 3.09
CA GLY A 107 -16.13 -3.19 3.54
C GLY A 107 -16.57 -1.94 2.76
N ALA A 108 -15.87 -1.61 1.67
CA ALA A 108 -16.21 -0.56 0.72
C ALA A 108 -15.58 -0.86 -0.65
N ASP A 109 -15.98 -0.14 -1.69
CA ASP A 109 -15.35 -0.28 -3.02
C ASP A 109 -13.87 0.10 -2.97
N VAL A 110 -13.05 -0.65 -3.73
CA VAL A 110 -11.63 -0.36 -3.96
C VAL A 110 -11.42 0.21 -5.37
N THR A 111 -10.30 0.90 -5.61
CA THR A 111 -9.89 1.30 -6.97
C THR A 111 -8.89 0.29 -7.51
N LEU A 112 -9.16 -0.27 -8.69
CA LEU A 112 -8.29 -1.24 -9.37
C LEU A 112 -7.53 -0.56 -10.52
N GLY A 113 -6.21 -0.60 -10.47
CA GLY A 113 -5.32 -0.11 -11.52
C GLY A 113 -4.76 -1.27 -12.34
N CYS A 114 -4.91 -1.20 -13.66
CA CYS A 114 -4.28 -2.11 -14.60
C CYS A 114 -3.26 -1.39 -15.47
N GLU A 115 -2.17 -2.10 -15.79
CA GLU A 115 -1.29 -1.77 -16.90
C GLU A 115 -1.74 -2.58 -18.13
N GLY A 116 -2.37 -1.89 -19.09
CA GLY A 116 -3.02 -2.56 -20.22
C GLY A 116 -4.19 -3.44 -19.74
N LYS A 117 -3.99 -4.76 -19.70
CA LYS A 117 -4.98 -5.73 -19.20
C LYS A 117 -4.54 -6.44 -17.92
N THR A 118 -3.34 -6.18 -17.41
CA THR A 118 -2.80 -6.87 -16.25
C THR A 118 -3.02 -6.04 -14.99
N LEU A 119 -3.55 -6.66 -13.93
CA LEU A 119 -3.70 -6.04 -12.63
C LEU A 119 -2.34 -5.58 -12.11
N ASN A 120 -2.23 -4.30 -11.74
CA ASN A 120 -0.97 -3.67 -11.32
C ASN A 120 -1.10 -2.97 -9.96
N GLN A 121 -2.24 -2.35 -9.66
CA GLN A 121 -2.44 -1.60 -8.42
C GLN A 121 -3.81 -1.89 -7.79
N VAL A 122 -3.86 -1.84 -6.46
CA VAL A 122 -5.10 -1.86 -5.68
C VAL A 122 -5.04 -0.73 -4.65
N TRP A 123 -6.00 0.19 -4.69
CA TRP A 123 -6.09 1.30 -3.73
C TRP A 123 -7.28 1.11 -2.80
N TYR A 124 -6.97 0.98 -1.51
CA TYR A 124 -7.95 0.90 -0.43
C TYR A 124 -8.16 2.28 0.19
N HIS A 125 -9.42 2.71 0.23
CA HIS A 125 -9.78 4.06 0.66
C HIS A 125 -10.30 4.07 2.09
N PHE A 126 -9.89 5.09 2.85
CA PHE A 126 -10.24 5.24 4.26
C PHE A 126 -10.56 6.69 4.61
N ASN A 127 -11.53 6.86 5.49
CA ASN A 127 -11.59 8.03 6.37
C ASN A 127 -10.80 7.75 7.65
N VAL A 128 -10.24 8.78 8.28
CA VAL A 128 -9.55 8.65 9.56
C VAL A 128 -10.37 9.33 10.65
N LYS A 129 -10.73 8.58 11.70
CA LYS A 129 -11.32 9.13 12.92
C LYS A 129 -10.21 9.41 13.93
N GLY A 130 -9.86 10.68 14.10
CA GLY A 130 -8.73 11.11 14.92
C GLY A 130 -7.54 11.52 14.06
N SER A 131 -6.32 11.41 14.60
CA SER A 131 -5.08 11.70 13.89
C SER A 131 -4.55 10.47 13.14
N LEU A 132 -3.55 10.62 12.28
CA LEU A 132 -2.91 9.47 11.62
C LEU A 132 -2.26 8.52 12.64
N GLN A 133 -1.55 9.07 13.62
CA GLN A 133 -0.75 8.36 14.62
C GLN A 133 -1.60 7.39 15.45
N HIS A 134 -2.78 7.85 15.91
CA HIS A 134 -3.58 7.14 16.90
C HIS A 134 -5.03 6.89 16.48
N GLY A 135 -5.47 7.52 15.40
CA GLY A 135 -6.84 7.42 14.92
C GLY A 135 -7.15 6.07 14.29
N GLN A 136 -8.43 5.88 14.02
CA GLN A 136 -8.96 4.67 13.42
C GLN A 136 -9.21 4.89 11.92
N PHE A 137 -8.63 4.03 11.09
CA PHE A 137 -9.00 3.92 9.68
C PHE A 137 -10.38 3.26 9.56
N VAL A 138 -11.27 3.92 8.84
CA VAL A 138 -12.63 3.44 8.55
C VAL A 138 -12.77 3.33 7.05
N ALA A 139 -13.04 2.12 6.55
CA ALA A 139 -13.21 1.87 5.12
C ALA A 139 -14.23 2.84 4.53
N ALA A 140 -13.89 3.39 3.37
CA ALA A 140 -14.69 4.39 2.68
C ALA A 140 -14.76 4.08 1.19
N ALA A 141 -15.83 4.54 0.54
CA ALA A 141 -15.91 4.51 -0.91
C ALA A 141 -14.83 5.44 -1.51
N PRO A 142 -14.32 5.13 -2.71
CA PRO A 142 -13.32 5.95 -3.37
C PRO A 142 -13.88 7.33 -3.70
N ASP A 143 -13.12 8.37 -3.36
CA ASP A 143 -13.32 9.70 -3.91
C ASP A 143 -12.17 10.01 -4.88
N GLY A 144 -12.50 10.47 -6.08
CA GLY A 144 -11.54 10.69 -7.16
C GLY A 144 -11.35 9.49 -8.10
N ALA A 145 -10.10 9.00 -8.18
CA ALA A 145 -9.58 8.17 -9.28
C ALA A 145 -10.44 6.94 -9.59
N LYS A 146 -10.60 6.68 -10.88
CA LYS A 146 -11.40 5.57 -11.41
C LYS A 146 -10.52 4.40 -11.79
N SER A 147 -11.11 3.20 -11.83
CA SER A 147 -10.40 2.02 -12.29
C SER A 147 -9.89 2.22 -13.72
N THR A 148 -8.68 1.74 -13.99
CA THR A 148 -8.11 1.68 -15.35
C THR A 148 -8.21 0.28 -15.96
N CYS A 149 -8.80 -0.67 -15.23
CA CYS A 149 -8.93 -2.06 -15.67
C CYS A 149 -10.09 -2.26 -16.67
N PRO A 150 -9.90 -3.09 -17.70
CA PRO A 150 -10.99 -3.54 -18.56
C PRO A 150 -11.81 -4.65 -17.89
N ASP A 151 -12.97 -5.01 -18.46
CA ASP A 151 -13.86 -6.06 -17.94
C ASP A 151 -13.20 -7.44 -17.78
N SER A 152 -12.10 -7.70 -18.51
CA SER A 152 -11.32 -8.94 -18.44
C SER A 152 -9.86 -8.64 -18.11
N VAL A 153 -9.44 -9.06 -16.91
CA VAL A 153 -8.18 -8.70 -16.27
C VAL A 153 -7.28 -9.92 -16.13
N TYR A 154 -6.00 -9.79 -16.50
CA TYR A 154 -4.98 -10.78 -16.23
C TYR A 154 -4.36 -10.54 -14.86
N TYR A 155 -4.05 -11.61 -14.14
CA TYR A 155 -3.29 -11.56 -12.90
C TYR A 155 -2.08 -12.48 -13.05
N ASP A 156 -0.95 -11.91 -13.47
CA ASP A 156 0.21 -12.70 -13.86
C ASP A 156 1.02 -13.18 -12.63
N PRO A 157 1.60 -14.39 -12.65
CA PRO A 157 2.55 -14.83 -11.64
C PRO A 157 3.76 -13.91 -11.57
N LYS A 158 4.31 -13.73 -10.36
CA LYS A 158 5.63 -13.10 -10.21
C LYS A 158 6.68 -14.05 -10.81
N ASP A 159 7.51 -13.57 -11.73
CA ASP A 159 8.56 -14.38 -12.36
C ASP A 159 9.58 -14.82 -11.30
N GLY A 160 9.70 -16.13 -11.08
CA GLY A 160 10.62 -16.73 -10.10
C GLY A 160 12.07 -16.84 -10.58
N GLY A 161 12.64 -15.81 -11.23
CA GLY A 161 13.93 -15.89 -11.91
C GLY A 161 14.85 -14.69 -11.71
N GLY A 162 15.70 -14.77 -10.68
CA GLY A 162 16.89 -13.91 -10.51
C GLY A 162 16.70 -12.80 -9.47
N ASP A 163 17.65 -12.73 -8.54
CA ASP A 163 17.76 -11.69 -7.52
C ASP A 163 17.43 -10.29 -8.06
N GLY A 164 16.33 -9.69 -7.59
CA GLY A 164 16.14 -8.23 -7.65
C GLY A 164 14.92 -7.67 -8.39
N ASP A 165 13.74 -8.32 -8.44
CA ASP A 165 12.51 -7.62 -8.88
C ASP A 165 11.42 -7.73 -7.80
N GLY A 166 11.31 -6.66 -7.02
CA GLY A 166 10.38 -6.50 -5.91
C GLY A 166 8.96 -6.21 -6.41
N ASP A 167 8.00 -6.87 -5.76
CA ASP A 167 6.58 -6.52 -5.64
C ASP A 167 5.95 -5.54 -6.66
N ARG A 168 5.63 -6.02 -7.87
CA ARG A 168 4.90 -5.24 -8.89
C ARG A 168 3.45 -4.84 -8.54
N ILE A 169 2.95 -5.18 -7.36
CA ILE A 169 1.57 -4.88 -6.96
C ILE A 169 1.48 -3.57 -6.15
N LEU A 170 2.61 -3.01 -5.72
CA LEU A 170 2.63 -1.89 -4.77
C LEU A 170 3.70 -0.86 -5.14
N HIS A 171 3.57 -0.27 -6.33
CA HIS A 171 4.07 1.09 -6.55
C HIS A 171 2.95 2.06 -6.22
N GLY A 172 3.26 3.02 -5.35
CA GLY A 172 2.34 3.90 -4.61
C GLY A 172 1.18 4.50 -5.39
#